data_AF-A0A9D7FRU0-F1
#
_entry.id   AF-A0A9D7FRU0-F1
#
_cell.length_a   1.000
_cell.length_b   1.000
_cell.length_c   1.000
_cell.angle_alpha   90.00
_cell.angle_beta   90.00
_cell.angle_gamma   90.00
#
_symmetry.space_group_name_H-M   'P 1'
#
loop_
_entity.id
_entity.type
_entity.pdbx_description
1 polymer ?
#
loop_
_entity_poly.entity_id
_entity_poly.type
_entity_poly.pdbx_seq_one_letter_code
_entity_poly.pdbx_strand_id
1 'polypeptide(L)'
;MLLFQQFVVGSEADKLGLSVLPDSTVTTDSIQVPLPDSTSIRIDSLNADTSQESDEVIKSKIKYHAKDSIRVNLENEIVYLYGEATVDYEDLHLEADRIVIDMQNKELFAEGTKDSTGLLKGSPNFSQAEQKFRSNSIRYNFQTKKGRINYVITQEGEGYIHGEVVKKDQDNNFFIKNGQYTTCNLDTPHFAIRSNRLKVINKSKIVTGPAYLTLEQIPTPILIPFGFFPNKTGRSSGVIIPAFGESAQRGFYFQNLGYYFGFSDYFDLALTTDLYTKGSYLIDATSSYKKRYKYSGRLQLNYAYTINSEKELPDYSLTEDFHINWMHTKDGKTSPNSTFSASVNAGTSNYYRNTISSVSNYLTNTLQSSIAYSYKFPELPMNLSAGITHTQNTITHDIRISAPDFSFNISRITPFKRKNAIGTQKWYEKIGTSLSLNTINYIETKDSLLFTESSIDNLKMVQKLLFLSLLHSIYSSTSTFLLQQISRNDSI
;
A
#
# COMPACT_ATOMS: atom_id res chain seq x y z
N MET A 1 -24.02 18.49 14.68
CA MET A 1 -23.53 18.61 16.07
C MET A 1 -23.69 17.27 16.74
N LEU A 2 -22.62 16.49 16.85
CA LEU A 2 -22.47 15.31 17.71
C LEU A 2 -20.97 14.97 17.68
N LEU A 3 -20.28 15.13 18.81
CA LEU A 3 -18.85 14.81 18.94
C LEU A 3 -18.67 13.32 19.20
N PHE A 4 -17.59 12.74 18.69
CA PHE A 4 -16.96 11.58 19.32
C PHE A 4 -15.45 11.78 19.43
N GLN A 5 -14.91 11.43 20.59
CA GLN A 5 -13.56 11.77 21.04
C GLN A 5 -12.49 10.81 20.49
N GLN A 6 -11.25 11.31 20.42
CA GLN A 6 -10.07 10.51 20.18
C GLN A 6 -9.69 9.73 21.45
N PHE A 7 -9.34 8.45 21.31
CA PHE A 7 -8.59 7.72 22.33
C PHE A 7 -7.10 7.74 22.00
N VAL A 8 -6.30 8.22 22.95
CA VAL A 8 -4.83 8.15 22.93
C VAL A 8 -4.41 6.93 23.75
N VAL A 9 -3.50 6.11 23.22
CA VAL A 9 -2.84 5.05 23.99
C VAL A 9 -1.38 5.43 24.13
N GLY A 10 -0.98 5.79 25.36
CA GLY A 10 0.42 5.93 25.74
C GLY A 10 0.99 4.59 26.20
N SER A 11 2.28 4.36 25.94
CA SER A 11 3.02 3.20 26.44
C SER A 11 4.01 3.65 27.51
N GLU A 12 3.73 3.33 28.77
CA GLU A 12 4.75 3.36 29.83
C GLU A 12 5.70 2.18 29.66
N ALA A 13 6.96 2.36 30.07
CA ALA A 13 7.96 1.31 30.17
C ALA A 13 8.64 1.39 31.55
N ASP A 14 8.74 0.24 32.21
CA ASP A 14 9.01 0.14 33.64
C ASP A 14 10.40 0.55 34.11
N LYS A 15 10.45 0.99 35.38
CA LYS A 15 11.66 1.15 36.18
C LYS A 15 11.98 -0.16 36.91
N LEU A 16 13.26 -0.53 36.96
CA LEU A 16 13.77 -1.58 37.87
C LEU A 16 15.04 -1.11 38.61
N GLY A 17 14.92 -0.91 39.92
CA GLY A 17 15.97 -1.22 40.91
C GLY A 17 15.66 -2.60 41.52
N LEU A 18 16.45 -3.25 42.38
CA LEU A 18 17.59 -2.91 43.24
C LEU A 18 18.41 -4.24 43.46
N SER A 19 19.50 -4.40 44.22
CA SER A 19 20.36 -3.60 45.10
C SER A 19 21.72 -4.34 45.26
N VAL A 20 22.66 -3.81 46.08
CA VAL A 20 23.42 -4.51 47.16
C VAL A 20 24.63 -3.65 47.60
N LEU A 21 24.84 -3.52 48.91
CA LEU A 21 25.99 -2.85 49.55
C LEU A 21 27.12 -3.88 49.82
N PRO A 22 28.34 -3.43 50.18
CA PRO A 22 28.64 -3.51 51.63
C PRO A 22 29.44 -2.33 52.21
N ASP A 23 29.50 -2.39 53.54
CA ASP A 23 30.06 -1.50 54.55
C ASP A 23 31.60 -1.57 54.67
N SER A 24 32.23 -0.52 55.24
CA SER A 24 33.47 -0.56 56.05
C SER A 24 33.90 0.83 56.53
N THR A 25 34.45 0.89 57.76
CA THR A 25 34.90 2.11 58.45
C THR A 25 36.37 2.02 58.90
N VAL A 26 36.87 3.08 59.57
CA VAL A 26 38.05 3.13 60.48
C VAL A 26 39.38 3.73 59.94
N THR A 27 39.52 5.04 60.22
CA THR A 27 40.72 5.81 60.71
C THR A 27 42.15 5.56 60.21
N THR A 28 42.88 6.65 59.97
CA THR A 28 44.01 7.05 60.86
C THR A 28 44.37 8.54 60.71
N ASP A 29 44.92 9.10 61.78
CA ASP A 29 45.26 10.52 61.99
C ASP A 29 46.76 10.64 62.36
N SER A 30 47.40 11.77 62.08
CA SER A 30 48.51 12.41 62.84
C SER A 30 49.40 13.31 61.97
N ILE A 31 49.70 14.51 62.49
CA ILE A 31 50.55 15.56 61.89
C ILE A 31 51.86 15.70 62.70
N GLN A 32 53.03 15.92 62.06
CA GLN A 32 54.17 16.61 62.72
C GLN A 32 55.24 17.23 61.77
N VAL A 33 55.03 18.51 61.42
CA VAL A 33 55.96 19.69 61.48
C VAL A 33 57.49 19.41 61.61
N PRO A 34 58.37 20.00 60.73
CA PRO A 34 58.95 21.33 61.04
C PRO A 34 59.19 22.34 59.88
N LEU A 35 59.23 23.62 60.28
CA LEU A 35 59.64 24.84 59.55
C LEU A 35 61.18 25.03 59.58
N PRO A 36 61.75 26.14 59.03
CA PRO A 36 61.44 26.91 57.82
C PRO A 36 62.69 27.08 56.91
N ASP A 37 62.52 27.57 55.68
CA ASP A 37 63.44 28.62 55.17
C ASP A 37 62.79 29.49 54.10
N SER A 38 63.14 30.78 54.07
CA SER A 38 62.53 31.80 53.21
C SER A 38 63.53 32.34 52.19
N THR A 39 63.63 31.73 51.02
CA THR A 39 64.12 32.39 49.78
C THR A 39 63.88 31.53 48.54
N SER A 40 62.80 31.77 47.81
CA SER A 40 62.80 31.65 46.34
C SER A 40 61.57 32.31 45.72
N ILE A 41 61.84 33.30 44.86
CA ILE A 41 61.20 33.54 43.56
C ILE A 41 59.69 33.25 43.49
N ARG A 42 58.88 34.31 43.42
CA ARG A 42 57.51 34.23 42.89
C ARG A 42 57.58 33.70 41.46
N ILE A 43 57.31 32.42 41.28
CA ILE A 43 56.83 31.90 40.00
C ILE A 43 55.39 32.38 39.91
N ASP A 44 55.16 33.36 39.04
CA ASP A 44 53.82 33.80 38.70
C ASP A 44 53.06 32.61 38.11
N SER A 45 51.81 32.43 38.54
CA SER A 45 50.99 31.31 38.08
C SER A 45 50.59 31.59 36.63
N LEU A 46 51.41 31.10 35.70
CA LEU A 46 50.97 30.74 34.36
C LEU A 46 49.91 29.64 34.53
N ASN A 47 48.68 30.07 34.80
CA ASN A 47 47.49 29.30 34.49
C ASN A 47 47.70 28.80 33.06
N ALA A 48 47.59 27.49 32.85
CA ALA A 48 47.59 26.92 31.52
C ALA A 48 46.56 27.70 30.71
N ASP A 49 47.01 28.38 29.64
CA ASP A 49 46.15 29.18 28.79
C ASP A 49 45.19 28.22 28.11
N THR A 50 44.07 28.02 28.79
CA THR A 50 42.93 27.28 28.30
C THR A 50 42.25 28.26 27.38
N SER A 51 42.85 28.43 26.20
CA SER A 51 42.19 29.03 25.05
C SER A 51 40.86 28.30 24.97
N GLN A 52 39.78 29.00 25.37
CA GLN A 52 38.45 28.46 25.26
C GLN A 52 38.31 28.03 23.80
N GLU A 53 37.99 26.76 23.56
CA GLU A 53 37.55 26.34 22.23
C GLU A 53 36.38 27.25 21.89
N SER A 54 36.63 28.25 21.07
CA SER A 54 35.61 29.18 20.60
C SER A 54 34.62 28.31 19.85
N ASP A 55 33.43 28.09 20.41
CA ASP A 55 32.41 27.15 19.94
C ASP A 55 32.52 26.96 18.42
N GLU A 56 33.11 25.84 17.96
CA GLU A 56 33.36 25.65 16.53
C GLU A 56 32.02 25.44 15.82
N VAL A 57 31.39 26.57 15.45
CA VAL A 57 30.00 26.59 14.94
C VAL A 57 29.88 25.86 13.59
N ILE A 58 31.02 25.66 12.92
CA ILE A 58 31.18 24.81 11.74
C ILE A 58 31.81 23.49 12.21
N LYS A 59 30.96 22.51 12.55
CA LYS A 59 31.36 21.24 13.21
C LYS A 59 32.27 20.31 12.38
N SER A 60 32.54 20.65 11.13
CA SER A 60 33.34 19.82 10.22
C SER A 60 34.06 20.67 9.19
N LYS A 61 35.23 20.20 8.73
CA LYS A 61 36.06 20.95 7.77
C LYS A 61 35.36 21.05 6.41
N ILE A 62 34.98 22.26 6.02
CA ILE A 62 34.57 22.57 4.64
C ILE A 62 35.75 22.24 3.71
N LYS A 63 35.53 21.36 2.73
CA LYS A 63 36.48 21.14 1.64
C LYS A 63 35.99 21.95 0.44
N TYR A 64 36.91 22.58 -0.26
CA TYR A 64 36.59 23.34 -1.46
C TYR A 64 37.72 23.21 -2.49
N HIS A 65 37.32 23.25 -3.76
CA HIS A 65 38.22 23.20 -4.90
C HIS A 65 37.70 24.15 -5.99
N ALA A 66 38.60 24.69 -6.79
CA ALA A 66 38.28 25.52 -7.95
C ALA A 66 39.34 25.27 -9.03
N LYS A 67 38.92 25.21 -10.29
CA LYS A 67 39.79 24.86 -11.42
C LYS A 67 40.53 26.06 -11.98
N ASP A 68 39.91 27.24 -11.97
CA ASP A 68 40.51 28.49 -12.45
C ASP A 68 41.21 29.22 -11.31
N SER A 69 40.47 29.69 -10.30
CA SER A 69 41.06 30.52 -9.24
C SER A 69 40.32 30.49 -7.91
N ILE A 70 41.09 30.68 -6.84
CA ILE A 70 40.62 30.90 -5.46
C ILE A 70 41.14 32.25 -5.00
N ARG A 71 40.23 33.15 -4.60
CA ARG A 71 40.57 34.46 -4.02
C ARG A 71 40.02 34.57 -2.61
N VAL A 72 40.90 34.82 -1.65
CA VAL A 72 40.54 35.04 -0.24
C VAL A 72 40.61 36.54 0.06
N ASN A 73 39.54 37.10 0.63
CA ASN A 73 39.53 38.41 1.27
C ASN A 73 39.58 38.18 2.78
N LEU A 74 40.76 38.36 3.38
CA LEU A 74 41.00 38.12 4.82
C LEU A 74 40.30 39.16 5.72
N GLU A 75 40.16 40.41 5.26
CA GLU A 75 39.55 41.50 6.04
C GLU A 75 38.05 41.29 6.24
N ASN A 76 37.37 40.69 5.26
CA ASN A 76 35.93 40.42 5.29
C ASN A 76 35.61 38.92 5.48
N GLU A 77 36.64 38.08 5.67
CA GLU A 77 36.53 36.62 5.78
C GLU A 77 35.75 35.93 4.64
N ILE A 78 35.90 36.41 3.40
CA ILE A 78 35.20 35.88 2.22
C ILE A 78 36.14 35.10 1.30
N VAL A 79 35.79 33.86 0.98
CA VAL A 79 36.46 33.02 -0.03
C VAL A 79 35.63 33.01 -1.32
N TYR A 80 36.27 33.33 -2.44
CA TYR A 80 35.68 33.25 -3.78
C TYR A 80 36.35 32.13 -4.57
N LEU A 81 35.54 31.29 -5.22
CA LEU A 81 35.94 30.14 -6.02
C LEU A 81 35.40 30.32 -7.44
N TYR A 82 36.24 30.13 -8.46
CA TYR A 82 35.90 30.34 -9.87
C TYR A 82 36.31 29.15 -10.75
N GLY A 83 35.46 28.84 -11.72
CA GLY A 83 35.64 27.80 -12.74
C GLY A 83 35.53 26.40 -12.16
N GLU A 84 34.45 25.68 -12.48
CA GLU A 84 34.20 24.29 -12.02
C GLU A 84 34.49 24.13 -10.50
N ALA A 85 33.96 25.06 -9.71
CA ALA A 85 34.17 25.12 -8.28
C ALA A 85 33.29 24.08 -7.57
N THR A 86 33.86 23.40 -6.57
CA THR A 86 33.16 22.42 -5.74
C THR A 86 33.31 22.74 -4.25
N VAL A 87 32.28 22.42 -3.47
CA VAL A 87 32.28 22.51 -2.01
C VAL A 87 31.63 21.27 -1.40
N ASP A 88 32.34 20.62 -0.47
CA ASP A 88 31.85 19.50 0.34
C ASP A 88 31.75 19.92 1.82
N TYR A 89 30.62 19.61 2.46
CA TYR A 89 30.38 19.86 3.89
C TYR A 89 29.38 18.85 4.47
N GLU A 90 29.75 18.06 5.49
CA GLU A 90 28.92 16.96 6.02
C GLU A 90 28.41 16.01 4.91
N ASP A 91 27.11 16.04 4.61
CA ASP A 91 26.41 15.27 3.57
C ASP A 91 26.06 16.09 2.31
N LEU A 92 26.53 17.35 2.25
CA LEU A 92 26.31 18.32 1.20
C LEU A 92 27.49 18.31 0.21
N HIS A 93 27.18 18.15 -1.08
CA HIS A 93 28.11 18.35 -2.18
C HIS A 93 27.50 19.32 -3.21
N LEU A 94 28.23 20.38 -3.53
CA LEU A 94 27.80 21.45 -4.42
C LEU A 94 28.84 21.74 -5.49
N GLU A 95 28.41 21.81 -6.75
CA GLU A 95 29.21 22.19 -7.91
C GLU A 95 28.61 23.46 -8.56
N ALA A 96 29.42 24.45 -8.93
CA ALA A 96 28.99 25.63 -9.72
C ALA A 96 30.17 26.31 -10.43
N ASP A 97 29.92 27.21 -11.37
CA ASP A 97 31.00 28.01 -11.99
C ASP A 97 31.56 29.08 -11.04
N ARG A 98 30.71 29.65 -10.17
CA ARG A 98 31.11 30.60 -9.14
C ARG A 98 30.51 30.22 -7.79
N ILE A 99 31.36 30.11 -6.77
CA ILE A 99 30.96 29.92 -5.37
C ILE A 99 31.62 31.01 -4.50
N VAL A 100 30.86 31.56 -3.57
CA VAL A 100 31.30 32.54 -2.57
C VAL A 100 30.96 31.99 -1.20
N ILE A 101 31.94 31.92 -0.31
CA ILE A 101 31.79 31.46 1.07
C ILE A 101 32.13 32.63 1.99
N ASP A 102 31.12 33.16 2.67
CA ASP A 102 31.24 34.17 3.71
C ASP A 102 31.32 33.46 5.07
N MET A 103 32.49 33.47 5.69
CA MET A 103 32.72 32.76 6.95
C MET A 103 32.10 33.50 8.15
N GLN A 104 32.05 34.83 8.10
CA GLN A 104 31.50 35.67 9.16
C GLN A 104 29.98 35.45 9.31
N ASN A 105 29.25 35.54 8.19
CA ASN A 105 27.80 35.27 8.12
C ASN A 105 27.48 33.77 8.03
N LYS A 106 28.50 32.92 7.83
CA LYS A 106 28.38 31.45 7.65
C LYS A 106 27.43 31.13 6.50
N GLU A 107 27.52 31.91 5.43
CA GLU A 107 26.66 31.83 4.25
C GLU A 107 27.49 31.45 3.02
N LEU A 108 27.01 30.44 2.30
CA LEU A 108 27.47 30.07 0.99
C LEU A 108 26.50 30.59 -0.06
N PHE A 109 27.02 31.19 -1.12
CA PHE A 109 26.28 31.59 -2.31
C PHE A 109 26.94 30.96 -3.54
N ALA A 110 26.15 30.37 -4.44
CA ALA A 110 26.66 29.87 -5.71
C ALA A 110 25.72 30.21 -6.86
N GLU A 111 26.30 30.46 -8.03
CA GLU A 111 25.61 30.84 -9.26
C GLU A 111 26.40 30.38 -10.50
N GLY A 112 25.71 30.27 -11.64
CA GLY A 112 26.37 30.13 -12.93
C GLY A 112 26.83 31.49 -13.46
N THR A 113 27.92 31.51 -14.23
CA THR A 113 28.37 32.72 -14.95
C THR A 113 27.70 32.81 -16.32
N LYS A 114 27.72 33.99 -16.96
CA LYS A 114 27.25 34.12 -18.35
C LYS A 114 28.43 33.99 -19.30
N ASP A 115 28.32 33.12 -20.28
CA ASP A 115 29.27 33.03 -21.39
C ASP A 115 29.12 34.25 -22.33
N SER A 116 30.09 34.41 -23.23
CA SER A 116 30.13 35.32 -24.38
C SER A 116 28.85 35.39 -25.22
N THR A 117 28.04 34.33 -25.25
CA THR A 117 26.74 34.24 -25.94
C THR A 117 25.55 34.66 -25.07
N GLY A 118 25.77 35.02 -23.81
CA GLY A 118 24.74 35.37 -22.82
C GLY A 118 24.08 34.18 -22.11
N LEU A 119 24.40 32.94 -22.51
CA LEU A 119 23.93 31.72 -21.87
C LEU A 119 24.57 31.49 -20.50
N LEU A 120 23.80 30.96 -19.55
CA LEU A 120 24.29 30.57 -18.23
C LEU A 120 25.13 29.28 -18.32
N LYS A 121 26.38 29.35 -17.84
CA LYS A 121 27.35 28.27 -17.77
C LYS A 121 27.57 27.85 -16.31
N GLY A 122 27.65 26.54 -16.08
CA GLY A 122 27.92 25.96 -14.75
C GLY A 122 26.90 26.36 -13.67
N SER A 123 25.61 26.33 -14.03
CA SER A 123 24.51 26.50 -13.07
C SER A 123 24.62 25.53 -11.89
N PRO A 124 24.41 25.98 -10.63
CA PRO A 124 24.64 25.17 -9.44
C PRO A 124 23.91 23.83 -9.41
N ASN A 125 24.70 22.76 -9.28
CA ASN A 125 24.26 21.39 -9.02
C ASN A 125 24.48 21.08 -7.54
N PHE A 126 23.40 21.07 -6.76
CA PHE A 126 23.42 20.81 -5.33
C PHE A 126 22.93 19.39 -5.06
N SER A 127 23.65 18.65 -4.21
CA SER A 127 23.24 17.33 -3.74
C SER A 127 23.38 17.20 -2.24
N GLN A 128 22.40 16.54 -1.62
CA GLN A 128 22.42 16.22 -0.19
C GLN A 128 21.88 14.81 0.01
N ALA A 129 22.71 13.92 0.56
CA ALA A 129 22.46 12.49 0.61
C ALA A 129 22.06 11.90 -0.78
N GLU A 130 20.82 11.46 -0.95
CA GLU A 130 20.31 10.88 -2.20
C GLU A 130 19.64 11.92 -3.13
N GLN A 131 19.31 13.12 -2.63
CA GLN A 131 18.56 14.13 -3.37
C GLN A 131 19.50 15.00 -4.22
N LYS A 132 19.14 15.23 -5.49
CA LYS A 132 19.87 16.10 -6.43
C LYS A 132 18.98 17.24 -6.92
N PHE A 133 19.54 18.44 -6.94
CA PHE A 133 18.83 19.68 -7.25
C PHE A 133 19.65 20.48 -8.25
N ARG A 134 19.13 20.65 -9.47
CA ARG A 134 19.66 21.62 -10.43
C ARG A 134 19.06 22.98 -10.15
N SER A 135 19.88 24.03 -10.11
CA SER A 135 19.39 25.38 -9.83
C SER A 135 20.18 26.48 -10.52
N ASN A 136 19.60 27.68 -10.63
CA ASN A 136 20.31 28.83 -11.23
C ASN A 136 21.17 29.58 -10.22
N SER A 137 20.71 29.66 -8.97
CA SER A 137 21.50 30.17 -7.85
C SER A 137 21.03 29.57 -6.53
N ILE A 138 21.97 29.23 -5.65
CA ILE A 138 21.69 28.77 -4.28
C ILE A 138 22.34 29.71 -3.26
N ARG A 139 21.65 29.93 -2.15
CA ARG A 139 22.18 30.60 -0.95
C ARG A 139 21.87 29.73 0.26
N TYR A 140 22.87 29.37 1.06
CA TYR A 140 22.75 28.40 2.16
C TYR A 140 23.52 28.86 3.38
N ASN A 141 22.92 28.79 4.56
CA ASN A 141 23.56 29.17 5.82
C ASN A 141 23.90 27.93 6.65
N PHE A 142 25.19 27.70 6.90
CA PHE A 142 25.69 26.48 7.56
C PHE A 142 25.18 26.34 9.01
N GLN A 143 25.09 27.44 9.75
CA GLN A 143 24.66 27.44 11.15
C GLN A 143 23.17 27.14 11.31
N THR A 144 22.31 27.76 10.50
CA THR A 144 20.84 27.61 10.62
C THR A 144 20.28 26.47 9.75
N LYS A 145 21.10 25.86 8.90
CA LYS A 145 20.76 24.84 7.89
C LYS A 145 19.63 25.26 6.92
N LYS A 146 19.34 26.56 6.85
CA LYS A 146 18.33 27.17 5.97
C LYS A 146 18.95 27.50 4.62
N GLY A 147 18.16 27.33 3.56
CA GLY A 147 18.58 27.66 2.20
C GLY A 147 17.51 28.42 1.43
N ARG A 148 17.94 29.19 0.44
CA ARG A 148 17.11 29.79 -0.61
C ARG A 148 17.71 29.43 -1.97
N ILE A 149 16.89 28.83 -2.82
CA ILE A 149 17.25 28.41 -4.17
C ILE A 149 16.35 29.18 -5.15
N ASN A 150 16.95 29.83 -6.15
CA ASN A 150 16.19 30.46 -7.24
C ASN A 150 16.28 29.57 -8.48
N TYR A 151 15.11 29.20 -8.99
CA TYR A 151 14.86 28.11 -9.94
C TYR A 151 15.43 26.77 -9.46
N VAL A 152 14.57 25.78 -9.23
CA VAL A 152 15.01 24.41 -8.94
C VAL A 152 14.29 23.43 -9.87
N ILE A 153 15.03 22.41 -10.30
CA ILE A 153 14.50 21.15 -10.83
C ILE A 153 15.06 20.03 -9.96
N THR A 154 14.17 19.23 -9.37
CA THR A 154 14.51 18.08 -8.54
C THR A 154 13.60 16.90 -8.85
N GLN A 155 14.10 15.69 -8.63
CA GLN A 155 13.34 14.45 -8.79
C GLN A 155 12.98 13.88 -7.42
N GLU A 156 11.69 13.65 -7.18
CA GLU A 156 11.15 13.09 -5.95
C GLU A 156 10.31 11.84 -6.30
N GLY A 157 10.92 10.66 -6.12
CA GLY A 157 10.34 9.39 -6.57
C GLY A 157 10.27 9.31 -8.10
N GLU A 158 9.09 9.01 -8.62
CA GLU A 158 8.82 8.94 -10.07
C GLU A 158 8.43 10.31 -10.68
N GLY A 159 8.34 11.37 -9.86
CA GLY A 159 7.95 12.71 -10.29
C GLY A 159 9.09 13.73 -10.27
N TYR A 160 8.95 14.76 -11.09
CA TYR A 160 9.80 15.94 -11.15
C TYR A 160 9.06 17.15 -10.56
N ILE A 161 9.78 17.93 -9.74
CA ILE A 161 9.32 19.17 -9.14
C ILE A 161 10.15 20.32 -9.69
N HIS A 162 9.48 21.25 -10.35
CA HIS A 162 10.05 22.52 -10.76
C HIS A 162 9.58 23.60 -9.78
N GLY A 163 10.43 24.56 -9.42
CA GLY A 163 10.06 25.64 -8.49
C GLY A 163 10.82 26.93 -8.73
N GLU A 164 10.12 28.04 -8.91
CA GLU A 164 10.75 29.35 -9.23
C GLU A 164 11.56 29.89 -8.05
N VAL A 165 11.02 29.80 -6.82
CA VAL A 165 11.74 30.18 -5.59
C VAL A 165 11.46 29.14 -4.53
N VAL A 166 12.52 28.52 -4.01
CA VAL A 166 12.44 27.47 -2.99
C VAL A 166 13.17 27.90 -1.74
N LYS A 167 12.52 27.73 -0.59
CA LYS A 167 13.10 27.92 0.74
C LYS A 167 13.20 26.56 1.44
N LYS A 168 14.41 26.18 1.84
CA LYS A 168 14.69 25.01 2.68
C LYS A 168 14.72 25.43 4.15
N ASP A 169 14.10 24.66 5.04
CA ASP A 169 14.23 24.83 6.49
C ASP A 169 15.25 23.87 7.12
N GLN A 170 15.40 23.99 8.44
CA GLN A 170 16.33 23.20 9.26
C GLN A 170 15.97 21.71 9.32
N ASP A 171 14.68 21.38 9.10
CA ASP A 171 14.11 20.03 9.16
C ASP A 171 14.06 19.37 7.76
N ASN A 172 14.77 19.96 6.78
CA ASN A 172 14.80 19.58 5.37
C ASN A 172 13.42 19.61 4.66
N ASN A 173 12.47 20.43 5.13
CA ASN A 173 11.26 20.73 4.35
C ASN A 173 11.55 21.81 3.30
N PHE A 174 10.85 21.75 2.17
CA PHE A 174 10.94 22.75 1.10
C PHE A 174 9.61 23.49 0.94
N PHE A 175 9.67 24.82 0.90
CA PHE A 175 8.56 25.71 0.61
C PHE A 175 8.79 26.33 -0.77
N ILE A 176 7.91 26.02 -1.72
CA ILE A 176 8.08 26.36 -3.13
C ILE A 176 7.02 27.40 -3.50
N LYS A 177 7.48 28.54 -4.01
CA LYS A 177 6.63 29.53 -4.70
C LYS A 177 6.64 29.21 -6.20
N ASN A 178 5.47 29.27 -6.83
CA ASN A 178 5.27 29.02 -8.25
C ASN A 178 5.91 27.68 -8.69
N GLY A 179 5.42 26.60 -8.09
CA GLY A 179 5.91 25.25 -8.36
C GLY A 179 5.04 24.47 -9.34
N GLN A 180 5.65 23.47 -9.95
CA GLN A 180 5.05 22.61 -10.97
C GLN A 180 5.42 21.16 -10.64
N TYR A 181 4.44 20.26 -10.65
CA TYR A 181 4.65 18.81 -10.48
C TYR A 181 4.28 18.08 -11.77
N THR A 182 5.14 17.17 -12.22
CA THR A 182 4.98 16.40 -13.45
C THR A 182 5.69 15.06 -13.32
N THR A 183 5.40 14.10 -14.20
CA THR A 183 6.23 12.89 -14.40
C THR A 183 7.07 12.97 -15.69
N CYS A 184 6.99 14.08 -16.44
CA CYS A 184 7.85 14.37 -17.58
C CYS A 184 9.22 14.89 -17.10
N ASN A 185 10.30 14.39 -17.69
CA ASN A 185 11.69 14.72 -17.31
C ASN A 185 12.32 15.88 -18.09
N LEU A 186 11.53 16.60 -18.90
CA LEU A 186 11.98 17.74 -19.69
C LEU A 186 11.96 19.03 -18.87
N ASP A 187 12.93 19.93 -19.10
CA ASP A 187 13.00 21.25 -18.44
C ASP A 187 11.71 22.07 -18.66
N THR A 188 11.07 21.89 -19.82
CA THR A 188 9.71 22.36 -20.11
C THR A 188 8.80 21.14 -20.29
N PRO A 189 7.99 20.76 -19.30
CA PRO A 189 7.18 19.55 -19.38
C PRO A 189 5.88 19.74 -20.18
N HIS A 190 5.53 18.75 -21.00
CA HIS A 190 4.28 18.72 -21.81
C HIS A 190 3.00 18.85 -20.96
N PHE A 191 3.05 18.38 -19.71
CA PHE A 191 1.96 18.59 -18.75
C PHE A 191 2.52 18.82 -17.34
N ALA A 192 1.85 19.66 -16.55
CA ALA A 192 2.19 19.86 -15.15
C ALA A 192 0.99 20.33 -14.33
N ILE A 193 0.91 19.90 -13.07
CA ILE A 193 0.04 20.49 -12.05
C ILE A 193 0.78 21.70 -11.47
N ARG A 194 0.28 22.91 -11.73
CA ARG A 194 0.90 24.17 -11.27
C ARG A 194 0.20 24.71 -10.04
N SER A 195 0.97 25.21 -9.06
CA SER A 195 0.44 25.92 -7.90
C SER A 195 1.37 27.06 -7.45
N ASN A 196 0.77 28.15 -6.98
CA ASN A 196 1.52 29.30 -6.45
C ASN A 196 2.26 28.98 -5.15
N ARG A 197 1.84 27.94 -4.41
CA ARG A 197 2.42 27.53 -3.11
C ARG A 197 2.39 26.02 -2.96
N LEU A 198 3.57 25.40 -2.79
CA LEU A 198 3.70 24.00 -2.41
C LEU A 198 4.60 23.88 -1.17
N LYS A 199 4.33 22.88 -0.33
CA LYS A 199 5.19 22.46 0.76
C LYS A 199 5.55 20.98 0.60
N VAL A 200 6.82 20.68 0.38
CA VAL A 200 7.36 19.32 0.43
C VAL A 200 7.81 19.05 1.86
N ILE A 201 7.17 18.09 2.52
CA ILE A 201 7.59 17.58 3.83
C ILE A 201 8.43 16.32 3.55
N ASN A 202 9.69 16.33 3.98
CA ASN A 202 10.64 15.26 3.66
C ASN A 202 10.13 13.89 4.15
N LYS A 203 10.26 12.86 3.31
CA LYS A 203 9.81 11.48 3.58
C LYS A 203 8.40 11.40 4.19
N SER A 204 7.44 12.19 3.69
CA SER A 204 6.09 12.28 4.27
C SER A 204 5.02 12.60 3.23
N LYS A 205 4.93 13.85 2.77
CA LYS A 205 3.94 14.32 1.79
C LYS A 205 4.29 15.68 1.21
N ILE A 206 3.83 15.91 -0.01
CA ILE A 206 3.74 17.20 -0.68
C ILE A 206 2.31 17.71 -0.49
N VAL A 207 2.19 18.97 -0.05
CA VAL A 207 0.90 19.68 0.09
C VAL A 207 0.90 20.87 -0.86
N THR A 208 -0.10 20.96 -1.74
CA THR A 208 -0.28 22.13 -2.61
C THR A 208 -1.39 23.03 -2.08
N GLY A 209 -1.27 24.33 -2.31
CA GLY A 209 -2.44 25.21 -2.31
C GLY A 209 -3.32 24.95 -3.54
N PRO A 210 -4.21 25.89 -3.89
CA PRO A 210 -4.95 25.86 -5.15
C PRO A 210 -4.00 25.64 -6.32
N ALA A 211 -4.35 24.67 -7.15
CA ALA A 211 -3.56 24.21 -8.27
C ALA A 211 -4.44 24.00 -9.50
N TYR A 212 -3.83 23.97 -10.68
CA TYR A 212 -4.53 23.70 -11.94
C TYR A 212 -3.64 22.84 -12.85
N LEU A 213 -4.28 21.99 -13.66
CA LEU A 213 -3.56 21.22 -14.68
C LEU A 213 -3.22 22.13 -15.86
N THR A 214 -2.02 21.96 -16.41
CA THR A 214 -1.55 22.62 -17.64
C THR A 214 -1.11 21.58 -18.66
N LEU A 215 -1.38 21.85 -19.94
CA LEU A 215 -0.99 21.05 -21.10
C LEU A 215 -0.30 21.99 -22.10
N GLU A 216 0.90 21.66 -22.58
CA GLU A 216 1.77 22.55 -23.39
C GLU A 216 1.87 23.97 -22.81
N GLN A 217 2.01 24.02 -21.48
CA GLN A 217 1.97 25.21 -20.64
C GLN A 217 0.64 26.01 -20.61
N ILE A 218 -0.36 25.67 -21.42
CA ILE A 218 -1.70 26.29 -21.43
C ILE A 218 -2.49 25.84 -20.20
N PRO A 219 -3.11 26.75 -19.42
CA PRO A 219 -3.96 26.40 -18.29
C PRO A 219 -5.27 25.74 -18.76
N THR A 220 -5.59 24.58 -18.18
CA THR A 220 -6.89 23.93 -18.35
C THR A 220 -7.87 24.41 -17.28
N PRO A 221 -9.20 24.28 -17.48
CA PRO A 221 -10.19 24.61 -16.45
C PRO A 221 -10.22 23.63 -15.26
N ILE A 222 -9.36 22.60 -15.23
CA ILE A 222 -9.30 21.62 -14.15
C ILE A 222 -8.58 22.23 -12.94
N LEU A 223 -9.38 22.71 -11.98
CA LEU A 223 -8.95 23.28 -10.72
C LEU A 223 -8.95 22.24 -9.59
N ILE A 224 -7.86 22.20 -8.84
CA ILE A 224 -7.66 21.38 -7.65
C ILE A 224 -7.55 22.35 -6.46
N PRO A 225 -8.51 22.37 -5.50
CA PRO A 225 -8.50 23.36 -4.42
C PRO A 225 -7.30 23.20 -3.46
N PHE A 226 -6.85 21.96 -3.28
CA PHE A 226 -5.62 21.58 -2.59
C PHE A 226 -5.25 20.14 -3.00
N GLY A 227 -3.96 19.85 -3.07
CA GLY A 227 -3.43 18.52 -3.40
C GLY A 227 -2.63 17.94 -2.24
N PHE A 228 -2.82 16.64 -1.98
CA PHE A 228 -2.01 15.86 -1.04
C PHE A 228 -1.37 14.71 -1.81
N PHE A 229 -0.07 14.83 -2.11
CA PHE A 229 0.69 13.82 -2.85
C PHE A 229 1.72 13.18 -1.92
N PRO A 230 1.71 11.87 -1.71
CA PRO A 230 2.70 11.21 -0.85
C PRO A 230 4.07 11.15 -1.53
N ASN A 231 5.15 11.42 -0.77
CA ASN A 231 6.54 11.21 -1.20
C ASN A 231 7.28 10.19 -0.30
N LYS A 232 6.53 9.26 0.29
CA LYS A 232 7.09 8.05 0.93
C LYS A 232 7.11 6.90 -0.07
N THR A 233 8.19 6.14 -0.08
CA THR A 233 8.25 4.82 -0.70
C THR A 233 7.35 3.85 0.07
N GLY A 234 6.11 3.65 -0.41
CA GLY A 234 5.15 2.73 0.22
C GLY A 234 3.68 2.98 -0.18
N ARG A 235 2.77 2.14 0.35
CA ARG A 235 1.32 2.30 0.14
C ARG A 235 0.85 3.63 0.73
N SER A 236 0.21 4.46 -0.08
CA SER A 236 -0.16 5.80 0.30
C SER A 236 -1.34 6.30 -0.52
N SER A 237 -2.26 7.02 0.11
CA SER A 237 -3.47 7.52 -0.55
C SER A 237 -3.15 8.64 -1.55
N GLY A 238 -3.84 8.67 -2.68
CA GLY A 238 -3.60 9.66 -3.73
C GLY A 238 -4.56 9.55 -4.92
N VAL A 239 -4.50 10.55 -5.80
CA VAL A 239 -5.28 10.60 -7.05
C VAL A 239 -4.71 9.60 -8.05
N ILE A 240 -5.57 8.81 -8.68
CA ILE A 240 -5.23 7.94 -9.81
C ILE A 240 -5.38 8.78 -11.08
N ILE A 241 -4.29 8.92 -11.84
CA ILE A 241 -4.26 9.73 -13.06
C ILE A 241 -5.00 8.98 -14.17
N PRO A 242 -5.99 9.60 -14.84
CA PRO A 242 -6.72 8.95 -15.91
C PRO A 242 -5.90 8.82 -17.19
N ALA A 243 -6.20 7.78 -17.97
CA ALA A 243 -5.85 7.74 -19.38
C ALA A 243 -6.92 8.49 -20.20
N PHE A 244 -6.51 9.26 -21.19
CA PHE A 244 -7.43 9.91 -22.14
C PHE A 244 -7.34 9.23 -23.51
N GLY A 245 -8.42 9.26 -24.28
CA GLY A 245 -8.47 8.66 -25.62
C GLY A 245 -9.80 8.87 -26.31
N GLU A 246 -10.02 8.15 -27.42
CA GLU A 246 -11.24 8.21 -28.22
C GLU A 246 -11.75 6.80 -28.54
N SER A 247 -13.07 6.62 -28.43
CA SER A 247 -13.80 5.43 -28.87
C SER A 247 -14.77 5.83 -29.97
N ALA A 248 -14.72 5.18 -31.14
CA ALA A 248 -15.65 5.45 -32.23
C ALA A 248 -17.13 5.35 -31.79
N GLN A 249 -17.44 4.37 -30.94
CA GLN A 249 -18.78 4.16 -30.41
C GLN A 249 -19.15 5.17 -29.32
N ARG A 250 -18.26 5.44 -28.34
CA ARG A 250 -18.56 6.18 -27.10
C ARG A 250 -18.01 7.62 -27.03
N GLY A 251 -17.31 8.07 -28.06
CA GLY A 251 -16.62 9.36 -28.13
C GLY A 251 -15.31 9.40 -27.34
N PHE A 252 -14.79 10.61 -27.10
CA PHE A 252 -13.66 10.85 -26.20
C PHE A 252 -13.95 10.36 -24.78
N TYR A 253 -12.91 9.91 -24.07
CA TYR A 253 -13.04 9.37 -22.72
C TYR A 253 -11.88 9.76 -21.79
N PHE A 254 -12.18 9.71 -20.49
CA PHE A 254 -11.21 9.58 -19.40
C PHE A 254 -11.42 8.24 -18.72
N GLN A 255 -10.45 7.34 -18.79
CA GLN A 255 -10.46 6.01 -18.15
C GLN A 255 -9.62 6.01 -16.88
N ASN A 256 -10.00 5.21 -15.88
CA ASN A 256 -9.32 5.07 -14.58
C ASN A 256 -9.19 6.39 -13.77
N LEU A 257 -10.08 7.38 -13.98
CA LEU A 257 -10.11 8.56 -13.13
C LEU A 257 -10.52 8.15 -11.72
N GLY A 258 -9.70 8.41 -10.69
CA GLY A 258 -10.09 7.93 -9.37
C GLY A 258 -9.21 8.36 -8.21
N TYR A 259 -9.44 7.71 -7.08
CA TYR A 259 -8.67 7.91 -5.86
C TYR A 259 -8.37 6.57 -5.19
N TYR A 260 -7.12 6.40 -4.78
CA TYR A 260 -6.66 5.26 -4.01
C TYR A 260 -6.64 5.61 -2.52
N PHE A 261 -7.31 4.80 -1.70
CA PHE A 261 -7.41 4.92 -0.26
C PHE A 261 -6.56 3.84 0.42
N GLY A 262 -5.38 4.21 0.89
CA GLY A 262 -4.56 3.39 1.78
C GLY A 262 -5.05 3.49 3.23
N PHE A 263 -6.13 2.78 3.58
CA PHE A 263 -6.70 2.81 4.93
C PHE A 263 -5.80 2.17 5.99
N SER A 264 -5.12 1.06 5.65
CA SER A 264 -4.19 0.38 6.55
C SER A 264 -3.21 -0.53 5.79
N ASP A 265 -2.23 -1.08 6.50
CA ASP A 265 -1.33 -2.12 5.98
C ASP A 265 -2.06 -3.42 5.60
N TYR A 266 -3.31 -3.61 6.06
CA TYR A 266 -4.09 -4.83 5.86
C TYR A 266 -5.18 -4.71 4.79
N PHE A 267 -5.55 -3.50 4.36
CA PHE A 267 -6.70 -3.24 3.49
C PHE A 267 -6.52 -1.92 2.71
N ASP A 268 -6.78 -1.95 1.41
CA ASP A 268 -6.94 -0.78 0.54
C ASP A 268 -8.30 -0.75 -0.17
N LEU A 269 -8.60 0.40 -0.78
CA LEU A 269 -9.67 0.58 -1.74
C LEU A 269 -9.18 1.53 -2.85
N ALA A 270 -9.17 1.10 -4.10
CA ALA A 270 -9.18 1.96 -5.27
C ALA A 270 -10.63 2.16 -5.71
N LEU A 271 -11.05 3.42 -5.82
CA LEU A 271 -12.31 3.78 -6.47
C LEU A 271 -11.98 4.55 -7.74
N THR A 272 -12.33 4.00 -8.89
CA THR A 272 -12.08 4.61 -10.21
C THR A 272 -13.37 4.64 -11.03
N THR A 273 -13.40 5.54 -12.01
CA THR A 273 -14.47 5.66 -12.98
C THR A 273 -13.91 5.93 -14.37
N ASP A 274 -14.57 5.36 -15.37
CA ASP A 274 -14.40 5.76 -16.76
C ASP A 274 -15.56 6.67 -17.14
N LEU A 275 -15.29 7.81 -17.75
CA LEU A 275 -16.27 8.77 -18.22
C LEU A 275 -16.12 8.96 -19.72
N TYR A 276 -17.20 8.75 -20.48
CA TYR A 276 -17.24 8.89 -21.93
C TYR A 276 -18.12 10.08 -22.33
N THR A 277 -17.71 10.85 -23.33
CA THR A 277 -18.40 12.06 -23.78
C THR A 277 -19.81 11.81 -24.32
N LYS A 278 -20.10 10.62 -24.86
CA LYS A 278 -21.48 10.20 -25.22
C LYS A 278 -22.30 9.65 -24.03
N GLY A 279 -21.94 10.01 -22.80
CA GLY A 279 -22.73 9.72 -21.59
C GLY A 279 -22.61 8.31 -21.01
N SER A 280 -21.82 7.42 -21.62
CA SER A 280 -21.46 6.14 -20.97
C SER A 280 -20.54 6.39 -19.77
N TYR A 281 -20.66 5.57 -18.73
CA TYR A 281 -19.73 5.57 -17.61
C TYR A 281 -19.52 4.17 -17.02
N LEU A 282 -18.34 3.96 -16.42
CA LEU A 282 -18.02 2.76 -15.65
C LEU A 282 -17.55 3.18 -14.25
N ILE A 283 -17.85 2.38 -13.24
CA ILE A 283 -17.37 2.53 -11.86
C ILE A 283 -16.71 1.21 -11.48
N ASP A 284 -15.46 1.27 -11.01
CA ASP A 284 -14.72 0.16 -10.43
C ASP A 284 -14.36 0.48 -8.98
N ALA A 285 -14.80 -0.40 -8.07
CA ALA A 285 -14.38 -0.41 -6.68
C ALA A 285 -13.55 -1.69 -6.43
N THR A 286 -12.23 -1.55 -6.55
CA THR A 286 -11.26 -2.62 -6.26
C THR A 286 -10.73 -2.46 -4.83
N SER A 287 -10.83 -3.50 -4.01
CA SER A 287 -10.24 -3.58 -2.68
C SER A 287 -9.37 -4.82 -2.53
N SER A 288 -8.13 -4.64 -2.11
CA SER A 288 -7.21 -5.72 -1.75
C SER A 288 -6.98 -5.76 -0.25
N TYR A 289 -7.01 -6.95 0.32
CA TYR A 289 -6.80 -7.15 1.76
C TYR A 289 -5.93 -8.36 2.07
N LYS A 290 -5.04 -8.20 3.05
CA LYS A 290 -4.06 -9.22 3.43
C LYS A 290 -3.65 -9.07 4.87
N LYS A 291 -3.91 -10.09 5.68
CA LYS A 291 -3.41 -10.20 7.04
C LYS A 291 -2.55 -11.46 7.15
N ARG A 292 -1.24 -11.25 7.30
CA ARG A 292 -0.23 -12.33 7.40
C ARG A 292 -0.66 -13.34 8.47
N TYR A 293 -0.58 -14.63 8.15
CA TYR A 293 -1.03 -15.72 9.02
C TYR A 293 -2.51 -15.63 9.43
N LYS A 294 -3.39 -15.05 8.59
CA LYS A 294 -4.86 -15.11 8.73
C LYS A 294 -5.57 -15.32 7.40
N TYR A 295 -5.44 -14.38 6.46
CA TYR A 295 -6.15 -14.41 5.17
C TYR A 295 -5.53 -13.48 4.14
N SER A 296 -5.86 -13.70 2.87
CA SER A 296 -5.63 -12.76 1.77
C SER A 296 -6.76 -12.84 0.75
N GLY A 297 -7.12 -11.71 0.15
CA GLY A 297 -8.13 -11.65 -0.89
C GLY A 297 -8.15 -10.33 -1.65
N ARG A 298 -8.93 -10.32 -2.72
CA ARG A 298 -9.26 -9.14 -3.53
C ARG A 298 -10.74 -9.20 -3.86
N LEU A 299 -11.45 -8.11 -3.62
CA LEU A 299 -12.84 -7.89 -4.02
C LEU A 299 -12.83 -6.77 -5.06
N GLN A 300 -13.48 -6.98 -6.19
CA GLN A 300 -13.63 -5.99 -7.25
C GLN A 300 -15.11 -5.99 -7.65
N LEU A 301 -15.71 -4.81 -7.58
CA LEU A 301 -17.09 -4.55 -7.95
C LEU A 301 -17.10 -3.57 -9.12
N ASN A 302 -17.72 -3.98 -10.22
CA ASN A 302 -17.86 -3.15 -11.41
C ASN A 302 -19.34 -2.90 -11.69
N TYR A 303 -19.65 -1.66 -12.04
CA TYR A 303 -20.93 -1.26 -12.63
C TYR A 303 -20.64 -0.44 -13.88
N ALA A 304 -21.33 -0.75 -14.96
CA ALA A 304 -21.14 -0.13 -16.26
C ALA A 304 -22.49 0.28 -16.84
N TYR A 305 -22.61 1.56 -17.15
CA TYR A 305 -23.74 2.17 -17.81
C TYR A 305 -23.31 2.52 -19.24
N THR A 306 -23.71 1.69 -20.20
CA THR A 306 -23.28 1.82 -21.60
C THR A 306 -24.42 2.36 -22.45
N ILE A 307 -24.16 3.48 -23.11
CA ILE A 307 -24.98 4.03 -24.18
C ILE A 307 -24.26 3.80 -25.50
N ASN A 308 -24.90 3.11 -26.44
CA ASN A 308 -24.50 3.08 -27.84
C ASN A 308 -25.47 3.93 -28.66
N SER A 309 -24.91 4.71 -29.59
CA SER A 309 -25.63 5.65 -30.46
C SER A 309 -26.45 6.74 -29.74
N GLU A 310 -27.15 7.56 -30.53
CA GLU A 310 -28.00 8.65 -30.07
C GLU A 310 -29.46 8.20 -30.02
N LYS A 311 -30.27 8.74 -29.09
CA LYS A 311 -31.64 8.27 -28.80
C LYS A 311 -32.62 8.32 -29.99
N GLU A 312 -32.32 9.15 -30.99
CA GLU A 312 -33.13 9.31 -32.21
C GLU A 312 -32.72 8.36 -33.34
N LEU A 313 -31.59 7.65 -33.19
CA LEU A 313 -31.07 6.71 -34.18
C LEU A 313 -31.56 5.28 -33.91
N PRO A 314 -31.80 4.46 -34.95
CA PRO A 314 -32.37 3.12 -34.82
C PRO A 314 -31.42 2.10 -34.17
N ASP A 315 -30.13 2.42 -34.03
CA ASP A 315 -29.11 1.61 -33.35
C ASP A 315 -28.88 2.03 -31.89
N TYR A 316 -29.74 2.88 -31.32
CA TYR A 316 -29.71 3.24 -29.90
C TYR A 316 -29.87 2.01 -28.99
N SER A 317 -28.92 1.81 -28.08
CA SER A 317 -29.04 0.82 -27.01
C SER A 317 -28.49 1.34 -25.69
N LEU A 318 -29.23 1.12 -24.61
CA LEU A 318 -28.81 1.35 -23.23
C LEU A 318 -28.64 -0.02 -22.57
N THR A 319 -27.45 -0.30 -22.02
CA THR A 319 -27.22 -1.49 -21.19
C THR A 319 -26.66 -1.10 -19.82
N GLU A 320 -27.22 -1.72 -18.79
CA GLU A 320 -26.69 -1.66 -17.43
C GLU A 320 -26.09 -3.03 -17.10
N ASP A 321 -24.79 -3.05 -16.87
CA ASP A 321 -24.01 -4.25 -16.66
C ASP A 321 -23.29 -4.18 -15.30
N PHE A 322 -23.26 -5.29 -14.56
CA PHE A 322 -22.50 -5.38 -13.32
C PHE A 322 -21.62 -6.61 -13.31
N HIS A 323 -20.52 -6.55 -12.56
CA HIS A 323 -19.62 -7.68 -12.38
C HIS A 323 -19.01 -7.69 -10.98
N ILE A 324 -18.85 -8.89 -10.44
CA ILE A 324 -18.31 -9.16 -9.12
C ILE A 324 -17.20 -10.19 -9.29
N ASN A 325 -15.97 -9.75 -9.04
CA ASN A 325 -14.83 -10.63 -8.87
C ASN A 325 -14.43 -10.65 -7.39
N TRP A 326 -14.50 -11.81 -6.74
CA TRP A 326 -14.05 -11.96 -5.36
C TRP A 326 -13.17 -13.19 -5.19
N MET A 327 -11.90 -12.97 -4.88
CA MET A 327 -10.95 -14.00 -4.47
C MET A 327 -10.66 -13.89 -2.98
N HIS A 328 -10.72 -15.00 -2.26
CA HIS A 328 -10.35 -15.11 -0.85
C HIS A 328 -9.70 -16.45 -0.57
N THR A 329 -8.61 -16.43 0.20
CA THR A 329 -7.97 -17.63 0.75
C THR A 329 -7.61 -17.39 2.21
N LYS A 330 -8.09 -18.27 3.08
CA LYS A 330 -7.66 -18.35 4.48
C LYS A 330 -6.30 -19.04 4.60
N ASP A 331 -5.40 -18.52 5.42
CA ASP A 331 -4.07 -19.12 5.62
C ASP A 331 -4.18 -20.40 6.46
N GLY A 332 -3.70 -21.53 5.91
CA GLY A 332 -3.72 -22.83 6.59
C GLY A 332 -2.94 -22.84 7.91
N LYS A 333 -1.96 -21.96 8.09
CA LYS A 333 -1.21 -21.81 9.35
C LYS A 333 -2.09 -21.30 10.50
N THR A 334 -3.17 -20.58 10.21
CA THR A 334 -4.11 -20.04 11.21
C THR A 334 -5.12 -21.08 11.69
N SER A 335 -5.38 -22.10 10.87
CA SER A 335 -6.41 -23.10 11.14
C SER A 335 -6.05 -24.39 10.39
N PRO A 336 -5.12 -25.21 10.91
CA PRO A 336 -4.66 -26.43 10.22
C PRO A 336 -5.80 -27.45 9.97
N ASN A 337 -6.92 -27.27 10.67
CA ASN A 337 -8.10 -28.12 10.62
C ASN A 337 -9.27 -27.49 9.84
N SER A 338 -9.15 -26.25 9.33
CA SER A 338 -10.22 -25.61 8.54
C SER A 338 -9.70 -24.80 7.36
N THR A 339 -10.20 -25.11 6.17
CA THR A 339 -9.93 -24.33 4.96
C THR A 339 -11.15 -23.52 4.56
N PHE A 340 -10.92 -22.33 4.04
CA PHE A 340 -11.95 -21.49 3.45
C PHE A 340 -11.37 -20.78 2.23
N SER A 341 -12.02 -20.93 1.10
CA SER A 341 -11.66 -20.33 -0.17
C SER A 341 -12.89 -19.84 -0.92
N ALA A 342 -12.83 -18.63 -1.46
CA ALA A 342 -13.82 -18.11 -2.39
C ALA A 342 -13.12 -17.71 -3.69
N SER A 343 -13.73 -18.10 -4.81
CA SER A 343 -13.43 -17.59 -6.15
C SER A 343 -14.79 -17.32 -6.78
N VAL A 344 -15.21 -16.06 -6.78
CA VAL A 344 -16.49 -15.63 -7.35
C VAL A 344 -16.21 -14.83 -8.61
N ASN A 345 -16.84 -15.23 -9.70
CA ASN A 345 -16.86 -14.53 -10.97
C ASN A 345 -18.31 -14.59 -11.46
N ALA A 346 -19.07 -13.52 -11.22
CA ALA A 346 -20.49 -13.43 -11.51
C ALA A 346 -20.86 -12.01 -11.98
N GLY A 347 -21.84 -11.88 -12.86
CA GLY A 347 -22.25 -10.60 -13.43
C GLY A 347 -23.36 -10.75 -14.47
N THR A 348 -23.70 -9.66 -15.15
CA THR A 348 -24.62 -9.74 -16.30
C THR A 348 -23.99 -10.53 -17.44
N SER A 349 -24.79 -11.30 -18.17
CA SER A 349 -24.31 -12.13 -19.28
C SER A 349 -23.61 -11.31 -20.38
N ASN A 350 -23.97 -10.03 -20.54
CA ASN A 350 -23.38 -9.14 -21.53
C ASN A 350 -22.16 -8.34 -21.04
N TYR A 351 -21.79 -8.41 -19.74
CA TYR A 351 -20.73 -7.57 -19.16
C TYR A 351 -19.43 -7.60 -19.97
N TYR A 352 -18.85 -8.77 -20.25
CA TYR A 352 -17.58 -8.86 -20.99
C TYR A 352 -17.68 -8.47 -22.47
N ARG A 353 -18.88 -8.45 -23.06
CA ARG A 353 -19.12 -7.96 -24.43
C ARG A 353 -19.19 -6.44 -24.46
N ASN A 354 -19.79 -5.84 -23.44
CA ASN A 354 -20.03 -4.39 -23.34
C ASN A 354 -18.85 -3.65 -22.69
N THR A 355 -18.10 -4.30 -21.81
CA THR A 355 -16.91 -3.74 -21.12
C THR A 355 -15.63 -4.45 -21.59
N ILE A 356 -15.24 -4.14 -22.83
CA ILE A 356 -14.04 -4.71 -23.46
C ILE A 356 -12.78 -4.19 -22.76
N SER A 357 -12.36 -4.91 -21.72
CA SER A 357 -11.11 -4.71 -20.97
C SER A 357 -9.96 -5.55 -21.53
N SER A 358 -10.26 -6.69 -22.17
CA SER A 358 -9.30 -7.52 -22.90
C SER A 358 -10.00 -8.44 -23.91
N VAL A 359 -9.26 -8.87 -24.94
CA VAL A 359 -9.76 -9.84 -25.95
C VAL A 359 -10.13 -11.18 -25.30
N SER A 360 -9.35 -11.64 -24.30
CA SER A 360 -9.62 -12.88 -23.58
C SER A 360 -10.94 -12.84 -22.80
N ASN A 361 -11.26 -11.71 -22.17
CA ASN A 361 -12.54 -11.52 -21.48
C ASN A 361 -13.71 -11.57 -22.47
N TYR A 362 -13.59 -10.91 -23.62
CA TYR A 362 -14.63 -10.90 -24.65
C TYR A 362 -14.99 -12.31 -25.16
N LEU A 363 -14.01 -13.22 -25.26
CA LEU A 363 -14.21 -14.61 -25.66
C LEU A 363 -14.73 -15.54 -24.53
N THR A 364 -14.83 -15.04 -23.30
CA THR A 364 -15.23 -15.84 -22.14
C THR A 364 -16.75 -16.03 -22.11
N ASN A 365 -17.20 -17.20 -22.56
CA ASN A 365 -18.63 -17.52 -22.65
C ASN A 365 -19.23 -18.12 -21.37
N THR A 366 -18.44 -18.38 -20.32
CA THR A 366 -18.90 -19.02 -19.08
C THR A 366 -18.34 -18.31 -17.86
N LEU A 367 -19.22 -17.86 -16.96
CA LEU A 367 -18.87 -17.35 -15.64
C LEU A 367 -19.01 -18.48 -14.61
N GLN A 368 -18.06 -18.61 -13.70
CA GLN A 368 -18.06 -19.67 -12.68
C GLN A 368 -17.68 -19.10 -11.32
N SER A 369 -18.40 -19.49 -10.28
CA SER A 369 -18.04 -19.19 -8.89
C SER A 369 -18.00 -20.46 -8.06
N SER A 370 -17.07 -20.52 -7.12
CA SER A 370 -16.98 -21.53 -6.08
C SER A 370 -16.63 -20.87 -4.74
N ILE A 371 -17.48 -21.05 -3.74
CA ILE A 371 -17.17 -20.79 -2.34
C ILE A 371 -17.11 -22.15 -1.67
N ALA A 372 -15.98 -22.47 -1.02
CA ALA A 372 -15.75 -23.75 -0.38
C ALA A 372 -15.25 -23.55 1.05
N TYR A 373 -15.83 -24.32 1.96
CA TYR A 373 -15.40 -24.46 3.34
C TYR A 373 -15.19 -25.94 3.65
N SER A 374 -14.07 -26.29 4.29
CA SER A 374 -13.90 -27.65 4.83
C SER A 374 -13.36 -27.62 6.24
N TYR A 375 -13.79 -28.58 7.04
CA TYR A 375 -13.39 -28.78 8.41
C TYR A 375 -13.05 -30.25 8.66
N LYS A 376 -11.84 -30.50 9.18
CA LYS A 376 -11.38 -31.82 9.60
C LYS A 376 -11.36 -31.86 11.12
N PHE A 377 -12.06 -32.82 11.71
CA PHE A 377 -12.05 -32.97 13.16
C PHE A 377 -10.68 -33.52 13.60
N PRO A 378 -9.98 -32.95 14.59
CA PRO A 378 -8.60 -33.36 14.89
C PRO A 378 -8.48 -34.75 15.53
N GLU A 379 -9.46 -35.09 16.38
CA GLU A 379 -9.47 -36.32 17.19
C GLU A 379 -10.51 -37.34 16.72
N LEU A 380 -11.38 -36.94 15.79
CA LEU A 380 -12.43 -37.79 15.23
C LEU A 380 -12.14 -38.00 13.73
N PRO A 381 -12.34 -39.21 13.17
CA PRO A 381 -12.06 -39.50 11.76
C PRO A 381 -13.14 -38.94 10.81
N MET A 382 -13.66 -37.75 11.14
CA MET A 382 -14.74 -37.08 10.46
C MET A 382 -14.19 -35.91 9.62
N ASN A 383 -14.76 -35.70 8.45
CA ASN A 383 -14.61 -34.49 7.67
C ASN A 383 -15.98 -33.92 7.30
N LEU A 384 -16.01 -32.61 7.15
CA LEU A 384 -17.16 -31.81 6.74
C LEU A 384 -16.68 -30.90 5.61
N SER A 385 -17.38 -30.89 4.49
CA SER A 385 -17.18 -29.87 3.45
C SER A 385 -18.52 -29.29 3.03
N ALA A 386 -18.59 -27.97 2.94
CA ALA A 386 -19.75 -27.24 2.45
C ALA A 386 -19.31 -26.32 1.30
N GLY A 387 -20.09 -26.31 0.22
CA GLY A 387 -19.82 -25.59 -1.00
C GLY A 387 -21.02 -24.79 -1.48
N ILE A 388 -20.74 -23.71 -2.19
CA ILE A 388 -21.69 -23.04 -3.08
C ILE A 388 -20.98 -22.94 -4.43
N THR A 389 -21.60 -23.44 -5.49
CA THR A 389 -21.09 -23.28 -6.86
C THR A 389 -22.10 -22.55 -7.73
N HIS A 390 -21.61 -21.77 -8.67
CA HIS A 390 -22.39 -21.06 -9.67
C HIS A 390 -21.75 -21.30 -11.03
N THR A 391 -22.56 -21.51 -12.06
CA THR A 391 -22.12 -21.58 -13.44
C THR A 391 -23.17 -20.90 -14.31
N GLN A 392 -22.74 -19.94 -15.12
CA GLN A 392 -23.57 -19.13 -15.99
C GLN A 392 -23.03 -19.16 -17.41
N ASN A 393 -23.86 -19.49 -18.39
CA ASN A 393 -23.53 -19.44 -19.81
C ASN A 393 -24.03 -18.12 -20.40
N THR A 394 -23.10 -17.26 -20.82
CA THR A 394 -23.41 -15.91 -21.33
C THR A 394 -24.04 -15.90 -22.73
N ILE A 395 -24.04 -17.02 -23.45
CA ILE A 395 -24.72 -17.18 -24.74
C ILE A 395 -26.17 -17.63 -24.51
N THR A 396 -26.36 -18.72 -23.77
CA THR A 396 -27.69 -19.31 -23.57
C THR A 396 -28.47 -18.67 -22.42
N HIS A 397 -27.82 -17.80 -21.64
CA HIS A 397 -28.36 -17.13 -20.46
C HIS A 397 -28.81 -18.10 -19.33
N ASP A 398 -28.32 -19.35 -19.37
CA ASP A 398 -28.58 -20.34 -18.33
C ASP A 398 -27.69 -20.10 -17.12
N ILE A 399 -28.30 -20.06 -15.94
CA ILE A 399 -27.64 -20.02 -14.64
C ILE A 399 -27.98 -21.29 -13.87
N ARG A 400 -26.95 -21.99 -13.41
CA ARG A 400 -27.07 -23.05 -12.40
C ARG A 400 -26.34 -22.63 -11.12
N ILE A 401 -27.06 -22.59 -10.01
CA ILE A 401 -26.50 -22.38 -8.65
C ILE A 401 -26.71 -23.66 -7.85
N SER A 402 -25.63 -24.25 -7.33
CA SER A 402 -25.69 -25.31 -6.32
C SER A 402 -25.43 -24.71 -4.95
N ALA A 403 -26.42 -24.70 -4.07
CA ALA A 403 -26.34 -24.13 -2.73
C ALA A 403 -27.37 -24.75 -1.76
N PRO A 404 -26.96 -25.28 -0.59
CA PRO A 404 -25.60 -25.75 -0.28
C PRO A 404 -25.33 -27.09 -1.00
N ASP A 405 -24.11 -27.27 -1.49
CA ASP A 405 -23.48 -28.58 -1.59
C ASP A 405 -22.90 -28.93 -0.22
N PHE A 406 -23.24 -30.09 0.33
CA PHE A 406 -22.82 -30.51 1.66
C PHE A 406 -22.38 -31.96 1.63
N SER A 407 -21.16 -32.20 2.11
CA SER A 407 -20.59 -33.53 2.32
C SER A 407 -20.12 -33.69 3.76
N PHE A 408 -20.44 -34.82 4.36
CA PHE A 408 -19.99 -35.20 5.70
C PHE A 408 -19.59 -36.68 5.69
N ASN A 409 -18.33 -36.96 5.97
CA ASN A 409 -17.80 -38.32 5.91
C ASN A 409 -17.13 -38.70 7.23
N ILE A 410 -17.54 -39.83 7.78
CA ILE A 410 -16.89 -40.53 8.89
C ILE A 410 -16.12 -41.71 8.30
N SER A 411 -14.79 -41.62 8.33
CA SER A 411 -13.88 -42.69 7.92
C SER A 411 -14.06 -43.90 8.83
N ARG A 412 -13.87 -45.12 8.30
CA ARG A 412 -14.20 -46.37 8.99
C ARG A 412 -13.60 -46.46 10.40
N ILE A 413 -14.46 -46.39 11.42
CA ILE A 413 -14.11 -46.69 12.81
C ILE A 413 -14.39 -48.16 13.11
N THR A 414 -13.51 -48.82 13.85
CA THR A 414 -13.73 -50.18 14.37
C THR A 414 -13.96 -50.10 15.87
N PRO A 415 -15.18 -49.83 16.35
CA PRO A 415 -15.44 -49.44 17.75
C PRO A 415 -15.06 -50.51 18.76
N PHE A 416 -15.08 -51.79 18.36
CA PHE A 416 -14.73 -52.92 19.24
C PHE A 416 -13.27 -53.38 19.13
N LYS A 417 -12.45 -52.74 18.29
CA LYS A 417 -11.04 -53.10 18.11
C LYS A 417 -10.22 -52.71 19.34
N ARG A 418 -9.47 -53.67 19.90
CA ARG A 418 -8.60 -53.43 21.06
C ARG A 418 -7.49 -52.43 20.71
N LYS A 419 -7.23 -51.46 21.61
CA LYS A 419 -6.13 -50.47 21.46
C LYS A 419 -4.75 -51.15 21.44
N ASN A 420 -4.56 -52.13 22.34
CA ASN A 420 -3.33 -52.94 22.41
C ASN A 420 -3.64 -54.33 21.85
N ALA A 421 -2.98 -54.69 20.74
CA ALA A 421 -3.18 -55.97 20.07
C ALA A 421 -2.33 -57.07 20.73
N ILE A 422 -2.96 -57.90 21.56
CA ILE A 422 -2.35 -59.11 22.14
C ILE A 422 -3.15 -60.33 21.66
N GLY A 423 -2.46 -61.27 21.02
CA GLY A 423 -3.06 -62.47 20.41
C GLY A 423 -3.80 -62.20 19.09
N THR A 424 -4.51 -63.22 18.60
CA THR A 424 -5.31 -63.13 17.37
C THR A 424 -6.49 -62.17 17.51
N GLN A 425 -6.87 -61.52 16.41
CA GLN A 425 -8.05 -60.64 16.37
C GLN A 425 -9.33 -61.45 16.39
N LYS A 426 -10.25 -61.11 17.30
CA LYS A 426 -11.59 -61.71 17.37
C LYS A 426 -12.47 -61.16 16.25
N TRP A 427 -13.50 -61.92 15.87
CA TRP A 427 -14.39 -61.56 14.74
C TRP A 427 -15.04 -60.19 14.91
N TYR A 428 -15.47 -59.82 16.12
CA TYR A 428 -16.11 -58.54 16.40
C TYR A 428 -15.17 -57.33 16.24
N GLU A 429 -13.85 -57.52 16.36
CA GLU A 429 -12.85 -56.46 16.18
C GLU A 429 -12.70 -56.05 14.70
N LYS A 430 -13.23 -56.87 13.79
CA LYS A 430 -13.31 -56.60 12.35
C LYS A 430 -14.57 -55.82 11.97
N ILE A 431 -15.55 -55.70 12.87
CA ILE A 431 -16.72 -54.83 12.66
C ILE A 431 -16.22 -53.39 12.64
N GLY A 432 -16.56 -52.67 11.58
CA GLY A 432 -16.31 -51.24 11.51
C GLY A 432 -17.42 -50.52 10.78
N THR A 433 -17.78 -49.35 11.29
CA THR A 433 -18.83 -48.48 10.76
C THR A 433 -18.20 -47.27 10.07
N SER A 434 -18.83 -46.82 9.01
CA SER A 434 -18.47 -45.62 8.24
C SER A 434 -19.76 -44.95 7.79
N LEU A 435 -19.74 -43.63 7.66
CA LEU A 435 -20.89 -42.85 7.19
C LEU A 435 -20.39 -41.91 6.10
N SER A 436 -21.11 -41.82 4.99
CA SER A 436 -20.91 -40.79 3.97
C SER A 436 -22.28 -40.21 3.66
N LEU A 437 -22.44 -38.92 3.92
CA LEU A 437 -23.65 -38.17 3.67
C LEU A 437 -23.29 -37.06 2.68
N ASN A 438 -23.92 -37.09 1.50
CA ASN A 438 -23.74 -36.09 0.47
C ASN A 438 -25.11 -35.59 0.04
N THR A 439 -25.30 -34.27 0.02
CA THR A 439 -26.53 -33.60 -0.39
C THR A 439 -26.17 -32.42 -1.27
N ILE A 440 -26.62 -32.46 -2.52
CA ILE A 440 -26.37 -31.44 -3.54
C ILE A 440 -27.71 -30.84 -3.92
N ASN A 441 -27.82 -29.52 -3.80
CA ASN A 441 -29.08 -28.80 -3.98
C ASN A 441 -28.86 -27.72 -5.03
N TYR A 442 -29.50 -27.83 -6.19
CA TYR A 442 -29.28 -26.90 -7.28
C TYR A 442 -30.59 -26.28 -7.78
N ILE A 443 -30.45 -25.07 -8.31
CA ILE A 443 -31.47 -24.37 -9.10
C ILE A 443 -30.86 -24.09 -10.46
N GLU A 444 -31.66 -24.30 -11.49
CA GLU A 444 -31.33 -23.99 -12.88
C GLU A 444 -32.45 -23.11 -13.45
N THR A 445 -32.09 -21.95 -13.95
CA THR A 445 -33.03 -20.93 -14.44
C THR A 445 -32.32 -20.00 -15.42
N LYS A 446 -33.07 -19.14 -16.11
CA LYS A 446 -32.48 -18.05 -16.91
C LYS A 446 -32.06 -16.90 -16.01
N ASP A 447 -31.01 -16.17 -16.39
CA ASP A 447 -30.51 -15.02 -15.61
C ASP A 447 -31.59 -13.97 -15.32
N SER A 448 -32.47 -13.69 -16.28
CA SER A 448 -33.63 -12.80 -16.17
C SER A 448 -34.74 -13.29 -15.21
N LEU A 449 -34.73 -14.56 -14.82
CA LEU A 449 -35.70 -15.18 -13.92
C LEU A 449 -35.10 -15.51 -12.54
N LEU A 450 -33.80 -15.24 -12.34
CA LEU A 450 -33.15 -15.41 -11.06
C LEU A 450 -33.71 -14.39 -10.06
N PHE A 451 -33.98 -14.84 -8.82
CA PHE A 451 -34.60 -14.04 -7.75
C PHE A 451 -36.06 -13.54 -7.97
N THR A 452 -36.77 -14.02 -9.00
CA THR A 452 -38.24 -13.90 -9.04
C THR A 452 -38.90 -14.76 -7.95
N GLU A 453 -40.13 -14.43 -7.56
CA GLU A 453 -40.89 -15.20 -6.55
C GLU A 453 -40.96 -16.70 -6.90
N SER A 454 -41.20 -17.03 -8.17
CA SER A 454 -41.24 -18.41 -8.67
C SER A 454 -39.92 -19.18 -8.46
N SER A 455 -38.78 -18.53 -8.67
CA SER A 455 -37.45 -19.12 -8.43
C SER A 455 -37.18 -19.30 -6.93
N ILE A 456 -37.65 -18.37 -6.10
CA ILE A 456 -37.48 -18.39 -4.64
C ILE A 456 -38.36 -19.47 -3.99
N ASP A 457 -39.59 -19.68 -4.47
CA ASP A 457 -40.49 -20.68 -3.90
C ASP A 457 -40.10 -22.12 -4.27
N ASN A 458 -39.54 -22.34 -5.46
CA ASN A 458 -38.87 -23.60 -5.80
C ASN A 458 -37.71 -23.92 -4.83
N LEU A 459 -36.91 -22.92 -4.44
CA LEU A 459 -35.83 -23.08 -3.46
C LEU A 459 -36.37 -23.58 -2.11
N LYS A 460 -37.44 -22.95 -1.59
CA LYS A 460 -38.11 -23.34 -0.34
C LYS A 460 -38.68 -24.76 -0.41
N MET A 461 -39.29 -25.14 -1.53
CA MET A 461 -39.89 -26.47 -1.73
C MET A 461 -38.83 -27.57 -1.72
N VAL A 462 -37.74 -27.39 -2.48
CA VAL A 462 -36.61 -28.32 -2.53
C VAL A 462 -35.97 -28.45 -1.13
N GLN A 463 -35.68 -27.33 -0.46
CA GLN A 463 -35.13 -27.33 0.90
C GLN A 463 -35.99 -28.12 1.91
N LYS A 464 -37.32 -27.99 1.82
CA LYS A 464 -38.27 -28.72 2.67
C LYS A 464 -38.23 -30.23 2.41
N LEU A 465 -38.16 -30.65 1.14
CA LEU A 465 -38.06 -32.06 0.77
C LEU A 465 -36.75 -32.70 1.25
N LEU A 466 -35.64 -31.97 1.19
CA LEU A 466 -34.33 -32.41 1.69
C LEU A 466 -34.30 -32.63 3.19
N PHE A 467 -34.96 -31.77 3.96
CA PHE A 467 -35.06 -31.95 5.41
C PHE A 467 -35.81 -33.24 5.75
N LEU A 468 -36.88 -33.57 5.01
CA LEU A 468 -37.56 -34.86 5.15
C LEU A 468 -36.70 -36.05 4.70
N SER A 469 -35.96 -35.95 3.57
CA SER A 469 -35.12 -37.06 3.11
C SER A 469 -33.91 -37.32 4.01
N LEU A 470 -33.33 -36.26 4.58
CA LEU A 470 -32.24 -36.36 5.56
C LEU A 470 -32.69 -37.12 6.81
N LEU A 471 -33.85 -36.77 7.37
CA LEU A 471 -34.47 -37.49 8.48
C LEU A 471 -34.63 -38.98 8.14
N HIS A 472 -35.25 -39.32 7.01
CA HIS A 472 -35.43 -40.72 6.59
C HIS A 472 -34.09 -41.44 6.36
N SER A 473 -33.08 -40.79 5.78
CA SER A 473 -31.78 -41.42 5.53
C SER A 473 -31.05 -41.78 6.83
N ILE A 474 -31.14 -40.91 7.85
CA ILE A 474 -30.52 -41.13 9.17
C ILE A 474 -31.16 -42.36 9.83
N TYR A 475 -32.49 -42.51 9.78
CA TYR A 475 -33.19 -43.71 10.25
C TYR A 475 -32.86 -44.98 9.45
N SER A 476 -32.53 -44.87 8.16
CA SER A 476 -32.21 -46.03 7.32
C SER A 476 -30.74 -46.50 7.40
N SER A 477 -29.79 -45.59 7.69
CA SER A 477 -28.35 -45.87 7.66
C SER A 477 -27.81 -46.62 8.89
N THR A 478 -28.63 -46.80 9.93
CA THR A 478 -28.32 -47.71 11.05
C THR A 478 -28.49 -49.16 10.61
N SER A 479 -27.55 -49.67 9.82
CA SER A 479 -27.52 -51.07 9.39
C SER A 479 -27.14 -51.99 10.56
N THR A 480 -28.12 -52.37 11.38
CA THR A 480 -28.02 -53.50 12.32
C THR A 480 -27.89 -54.79 11.51
N PHE A 481 -26.66 -55.28 11.37
CA PHE A 481 -26.37 -56.55 10.69
C PHE A 481 -26.73 -57.74 11.58
N LEU A 482 -28.04 -57.98 11.78
CA LEU A 482 -28.59 -59.08 12.54
C LEU A 482 -29.94 -59.52 11.93
N LEU A 483 -29.94 -60.72 11.32
CA LEU A 483 -31.04 -61.49 10.70
C LEU A 483 -31.08 -61.53 9.15
N GLN A 484 -30.13 -62.25 8.53
CA GLN A 484 -30.44 -63.05 7.34
C GLN A 484 -29.45 -64.22 7.11
N GLN A 485 -29.68 -65.32 7.83
CA GLN A 485 -29.27 -66.72 7.60
C GLN A 485 -29.72 -67.41 8.90
N ILE A 486 -30.71 -68.30 8.88
CA ILE A 486 -30.76 -69.56 8.14
C ILE A 486 -32.14 -69.73 7.47
N SER A 487 -32.17 -69.82 6.14
CA SER A 487 -33.19 -70.62 5.46
C SER A 487 -32.59 -72.00 5.17
N ARG A 488 -33.32 -73.02 5.57
CA ARG A 488 -33.06 -74.45 5.32
C ARG A 488 -32.74 -74.73 3.85
N ASN A 489 -31.81 -75.63 3.59
CA ASN A 489 -31.72 -76.37 2.34
C ASN A 489 -31.33 -77.82 2.66
N ASP A 490 -32.11 -78.80 2.21
CA ASP A 490 -32.00 -80.20 2.64
C ASP A 490 -31.14 -81.04 1.69
N SER A 491 -30.34 -81.97 2.25
CA SER A 491 -29.76 -83.21 1.67
C SER A 491 -28.60 -83.64 2.59
N ILE A 492 -28.47 -84.87 3.10
CA ILE A 492 -29.15 -86.15 2.85
C ILE A 492 -29.80 -86.64 4.17
#